data_AF-Q96WG0-F1
#
_entry.id   AF-Q96WG0-F1
#
_cell.length_a   1.000
_cell.length_b   1.000
_cell.length_c   1.000
_cell.angle_alpha   90.00
_cell.angle_beta   90.00
_cell.angle_gamma   90.00
#
_symmetry.space_group_name_H-M   'P 1'
#
loop_
_entity.id
_entity.type
_entity.pdbx_description
1 polymer ?
#
loop_
_entity_poly.entity_id
_entity_poly.type
_entity_poly.pdbx_seq_one_letter_code
_entity_poly.pdbx_strand_id
1 'polypeptide(L)' 'RQLLQVAYQAVEQSGYFHKKHDDNSRGVGCFIGLCGTDYENNIACHPANAFCSTGNLEGFAAGKVSHYFGWTGPALV' A
#
# COMPACT_ATOMS: atom_id res chain seq x y z
N ARG A 1 3.40 -7.71 0.75
CA ARG A 1 4.75 -7.33 1.25
C ARG A 1 5.64 -6.82 0.12
N GLN A 2 5.86 -7.61 -0.94
CA GLN A 2 6.67 -7.18 -2.10
C GLN A 2 6.17 -5.86 -2.74
N LEU A 3 4.86 -5.66 -2.75
CA LEU A 3 4.24 -4.43 -3.24
C LEU A 3 4.84 -3.14 -2.64
N LEU A 4 5.10 -3.11 -1.33
CA LEU A 4 5.69 -1.93 -0.69
C LEU A 4 7.15 -1.72 -1.08
N GLN A 5 7.90 -2.81 -1.27
CA GLN A 5 9.31 -2.74 -1.70
C GLN A 5 9.43 -2.20 -3.12
N VAL A 6 8.60 -2.71 -4.04
CA VAL A 6 8.58 -2.24 -5.44
C VAL A 6 8.06 -0.81 -5.51
N ALA A 7 7.02 -0.47 -4.74
CA ALA A 7 6.54 0.91 -4.65
C ALA A 7 7.64 1.87 -4.16
N TYR A 8 8.41 1.48 -3.14
CA TYR A 8 9.54 2.27 -2.66
C TYR A 8 10.60 2.48 -3.73
N GLN A 9 11.03 1.41 -4.41
CA GLN A 9 12.01 1.50 -5.48
C GLN A 9 11.53 2.40 -6.63
N ALA A 10 10.27 2.26 -7.04
CA ALA A 10 9.69 3.09 -8.09
C ALA A 10 9.63 4.58 -7.68
N VAL A 11 9.25 4.87 -6.44
CA VAL A 11 9.20 6.24 -5.90
C VAL A 11 10.62 6.83 -5.79
N GLU A 12 11.60 6.05 -5.33
CA GLU A 12 13.00 6.46 -5.29
C GLU A 12 13.54 6.79 -6.68
N GLN A 13 13.29 5.92 -7.67
CA GLN A 13 13.70 6.13 -9.06
C GLN A 13 13.06 7.35 -9.71
N SER A 14 11.84 7.72 -9.30
CA SER A 14 11.19 8.96 -9.75
C SER A 14 11.84 10.24 -9.21
N GLY A 15 12.79 10.11 -8.28
CA GLY A 15 13.47 11.23 -7.64
C GLY A 15 12.61 11.95 -6.60
N TYR A 16 11.53 11.34 -6.13
CA TYR A 16 10.59 11.89 -5.15
C TYR A 16 11.31 12.43 -3.91
N PHE A 17 12.31 11.70 -3.39
CA PHE A 17 13.08 12.09 -2.21
C PHE A 17 14.06 13.26 -2.42
N HIS A 18 14.32 13.68 -3.66
CA HIS A 18 15.26 14.78 -3.94
C HIS A 18 14.65 16.17 -3.73
N LYS A 19 13.32 16.28 -3.58
CA LYS A 19 12.63 17.55 -3.30
C LYS A 19 12.23 17.62 -1.83
N LYS A 20 12.36 18.80 -1.21
CA LYS A 20 11.74 19.05 0.09
C LYS A 20 10.22 18.95 -0.08
N HIS A 21 9.62 17.95 0.56
CA HIS A 21 8.18 17.74 0.55
C HIS A 21 7.51 18.76 1.47
N ASP A 22 6.85 19.75 0.85
CA ASP A 22 5.98 20.71 1.53
C ASP A 22 4.59 20.11 1.74
N ASP A 23 3.74 20.66 2.62
CA ASP A 23 2.40 20.09 2.91
C ASP A 23 1.54 19.88 1.63
N ASN A 24 1.75 20.70 0.60
CA ASN A 24 1.02 20.64 -0.67
C ASN A 24 1.43 19.45 -1.58
N SER A 25 2.53 18.78 -1.25
CA SER A 25 3.06 17.63 -2.02
C SER A 25 2.48 16.27 -1.58
N ARG A 26 1.54 16.29 -0.64
CA ARG A 26 0.88 15.07 -0.09
C ARG A 26 -0.33 14.60 -0.88
N GLY A 27 -0.84 15.40 -1.83
CA GLY A 27 -2.00 15.08 -2.67
C GLY A 27 -1.73 14.03 -3.77
N VAL A 28 -1.03 12.94 -3.43
CA VAL A 28 -0.70 11.86 -4.36
C VAL A 28 -1.75 10.75 -4.23
N GLY A 29 -2.32 10.33 -5.36
CA GLY A 29 -3.23 9.18 -5.41
C GLY A 29 -2.49 7.86 -5.61
N CYS A 30 -2.97 6.79 -4.99
CA CYS A 30 -2.46 5.43 -5.14
C CYS A 30 -3.54 4.53 -5.74
N PHE A 31 -3.25 3.94 -6.90
CA PHE A 31 -4.17 3.05 -7.60
C PHE A 31 -3.47 1.72 -7.82
N ILE A 32 -4.06 0.61 -7.38
CA ILE A 32 -3.44 -0.71 -7.44
C ILE A 32 -4.43 -1.73 -7.97
N GLY A 33 -4.22 -2.24 -9.19
CA GLY A 33 -4.98 -3.40 -9.66
C GLY A 33 -4.52 -4.67 -8.95
N LEU A 34 -5.43 -5.32 -8.22
CA LEU A 34 -5.21 -6.65 -7.64
C LEU A 34 -6.18 -7.65 -8.25
N CYS A 35 -5.68 -8.86 -8.46
CA CYS A 35 -6.50 -9.99 -8.87
C CYS A 35 -5.99 -11.22 -8.11
N GLY A 36 -6.83 -11.77 -7.26
CA GLY A 36 -6.54 -12.98 -6.48
C GLY A 36 -6.22 -12.69 -5.02
N THR A 37 -6.89 -13.45 -4.14
CA THR A 37 -6.74 -13.40 -2.68
C THR A 37 -6.29 -14.76 -2.13
N ASP A 38 -5.35 -15.42 -2.80
CA ASP A 38 -4.88 -16.76 -2.43
C ASP A 38 -4.34 -16.83 -0.99
N TYR A 39 -3.71 -15.74 -0.54
CA TYR A 39 -3.15 -15.66 0.81
C TYR A 39 -4.23 -15.46 1.90
N GLU A 40 -5.39 -14.90 1.54
CA GLU A 40 -6.54 -14.83 2.44
C GLU A 40 -7.08 -16.25 2.71
N ASN A 41 -7.20 -17.06 1.67
CA ASN A 41 -7.58 -18.47 1.77
C ASN A 41 -6.57 -19.28 2.61
N ASN A 42 -5.27 -19.02 2.46
CA ASN A 42 -4.24 -19.68 3.25
C ASN A 42 -4.35 -19.38 4.76
N ILE A 43 -4.67 -18.14 5.10
CA ILE A 43 -4.82 -17.71 6.50
C ILE A 43 -6.12 -18.23 7.11
N ALA A 44 -7.18 -18.42 6.32
CA ALA A 44 -8.42 -19.02 6.79
C ALA A 44 -8.25 -20.46 7.32
N CYS A 45 -7.19 -21.16 6.93
CA CYS A 45 -6.84 -22.49 7.46
C CYS A 45 -6.18 -22.47 8.84
N HIS A 46 -5.87 -21.28 9.38
CA HIS A 46 -5.16 -21.10 10.65
C HIS A 46 -6.02 -20.33 11.66
N PRO A 47 -5.75 -20.42 12.98
CA PRO A 47 -6.45 -19.61 13.97
C PRO A 47 -6.34 -18.12 13.68
N ALA A 48 -7.47 -17.41 13.72
CA ALA A 48 -7.53 -15.98 13.42
C ALA A 48 -6.72 -15.17 14.43
N ASN A 49 -5.93 -14.23 13.91
CA ASN A 49 -5.22 -13.20 14.68
C ASN A 49 -5.81 -11.82 14.32
N ALA A 50 -5.67 -10.84 15.21
CA ALA A 50 -6.17 -9.48 15.02
C ALA A 50 -5.65 -8.78 13.75
N PHE A 51 -4.50 -9.24 13.21
CA PHE A 51 -3.88 -8.67 12.01
C PHE A 51 -4.24 -9.39 10.71
N CYS A 52 -5.03 -10.48 10.76
CA CYS A 52 -5.39 -11.26 9.57
C CYS A 52 -6.22 -10.43 8.58
N SER A 53 -7.17 -9.64 9.06
CA SER A 53 -8.02 -8.80 8.20
C SER A 53 -7.24 -7.60 7.65
N THR A 54 -6.58 -6.82 8.50
CA THR A 54 -5.82 -5.62 8.07
C THR A 54 -4.62 -5.97 7.18
N GLY A 55 -4.07 -7.18 7.34
CA GLY A 55 -2.96 -7.70 6.55
C GLY A 55 -3.32 -8.04 5.11
N ASN A 56 -4.53 -8.54 4.87
CA ASN A 56 -4.89 -9.20 3.60
C ASN A 56 -6.03 -8.55 2.83
N LEU A 57 -6.85 -7.73 3.47
CA LEU A 57 -7.96 -7.09 2.77
C LEU A 57 -7.42 -6.26 1.59
N GLU A 58 -8.00 -6.49 0.41
CA GLU A 58 -7.52 -5.91 -0.85
C GLU A 58 -7.47 -4.38 -0.78
N GLY A 59 -8.53 -3.74 -0.28
CA GLY A 59 -8.59 -2.28 -0.14
C GLY A 59 -7.48 -1.69 0.76
N PHE A 60 -6.90 -2.46 1.69
CA PHE A 60 -5.76 -2.00 2.48
C PHE A 60 -4.44 -2.04 1.72
N ALA A 61 -4.35 -2.69 0.55
CA ALA A 61 -3.11 -2.71 -0.22
C ALA A 61 -2.70 -1.30 -0.67
N ALA A 62 -3.61 -0.55 -1.30
CA ALA A 62 -3.38 0.86 -1.67
C ALA A 62 -3.26 1.74 -0.43
N GLY A 63 -4.10 1.50 0.59
CA GLY A 63 -4.04 2.23 1.86
C GLY A 63 -2.70 2.10 2.57
N LYS A 64 -2.07 0.92 2.57
CA LYS A 64 -0.75 0.69 3.20
C LYS A 64 0.37 1.46 2.52
N VAL A 65 0.34 1.56 1.18
CA VAL A 65 1.30 2.36 0.43
C VAL A 65 1.10 3.85 0.71
N SER A 66 -0.15 4.31 0.59
CA SER A 66 -0.51 5.70 0.88
C SER A 66 -0.14 6.12 2.30
N HIS A 67 -0.40 5.24 3.28
CA HIS A 67 -0.07 5.47 4.69
C HIS A 67 1.44 5.54 4.93
N TYR A 68 2.23 4.68 4.30
CA TYR A 68 3.69 4.68 4.45
C TYR A 68 4.33 5.98 3.92
N PHE A 69 3.87 6.48 2.77
CA PHE A 69 4.39 7.72 2.18
C PHE A 69 3.71 9.01 2.68
N GLY A 70 2.69 8.89 3.55
CA GLY A 70 1.93 10.04 4.03
C GLY A 70 1.08 10.73 2.95
N TRP A 71 0.69 9.98 1.92
CA TRP A 71 -0.15 10.49 0.84
C TRP A 71 -1.61 10.58 1.29
N THR A 72 -2.21 11.75 1.05
CA THR A 72 -3.59 12.10 1.41
C THR A 72 -4.55 12.05 0.22
N GLY A 73 -4.06 11.72 -0.97
CA GLY A 73 -4.89 11.53 -2.16
C GLY A 73 -5.71 10.24 -2.12
N PRO A 74 -6.49 9.98 -3.18
CA PRO A 74 -7.33 8.78 -3.25
C PRO A 74 -6.49 7.51 -3.28
N ALA A 75 -6.84 6.53 -2.43
CA ALA A 75 -6.22 5.21 -2.41
C ALA A 75 -7.27 4.17 -2.83
N LEU A 76 -7.13 3.63 -4.05
CA LEU A 76 -8.09 2.72 -4.66
C LEU A 76 -7.41 1.44 -5.13
N VAL A 77 -8.16 0.34 -5.04
CA VAL A 77 -7.80 -0.99 -5.53
C VAL A 77 -8.83 -1.43 -6.54
#